data_AF-A0A7Y4U9K8-F1
#
_entry.id   AF-A0A7Y4U9K8-F1
#
_cell.length_a   1.000
_cell.length_b   1.000
_cell.length_c   1.000
_cell.angle_alpha   90.00
_cell.angle_beta   90.00
_cell.angle_gamma   90.00
#
_symmetry.space_group_name_H-M   'P 1'
#
loop_
_entity.id
_entity.type
_entity.pdbx_description
1 polymer ?
#
loop_
_entity_poly.entity_id
_entity_poly.type
_entity_poly.pdbx_seq_one_letter_code
_entity_poly.pdbx_strand_id
1 'polypeptide(L)'
;MRKLVITALLFGALSVTTFAQRTGLDWMTDNADPARSSWIRSDGKIRKDSVNADTFKFLWKMKVKNAPKQLNNLTAPAALDRLIGFKGFRMLGFFAGSDDNLITIDTDLGRMEWEKKLKVAPSTALSTLACPGGMTTGVARPALFTIPPAPTTDVFRTGRNTPGKSDVGKPGEGAVTLANVRPNPPRPPGPPPPVIQTNARVNTANPPGGQLGAGPFLVYALASDGMLHSLHLSNGADYQP
;
A
#
# COMPACT_ATOMS: atom_id res chain seq x y z
N MET A 1 12.31 28.65 38.83
CA MET A 1 10.98 28.07 38.50
C MET A 1 10.57 28.31 37.04
N ARG A 2 10.58 29.56 36.53
CA ARG A 2 10.18 29.88 35.13
C ARG A 2 10.97 29.12 34.04
N LYS A 3 12.27 28.88 34.24
CA LYS A 3 13.11 28.12 33.29
C LYS A 3 12.79 26.62 33.26
N LEU A 4 12.42 26.02 34.39
CA LEU A 4 12.02 24.60 34.48
C LEU A 4 10.67 24.32 33.80
N VAL A 5 9.73 25.27 33.90
CA VAL A 5 8.42 25.19 33.24
C VAL A 5 8.56 25.28 31.70
N ILE A 6 9.47 26.12 31.20
CA ILE A 6 9.74 26.26 29.76
C ILE A 6 10.41 25.00 29.20
N THR A 7 11.34 24.38 29.93
CA THR A 7 11.96 23.11 29.51
C THR A 7 10.95 21.96 29.49
N ALA A 8 10.05 21.89 30.48
CA ALA A 8 8.99 20.87 30.52
C ALA A 8 7.96 21.04 29.38
N LEU A 9 7.62 22.28 29.01
CA LEU A 9 6.77 22.59 27.86
C LEU A 9 7.43 22.23 26.52
N LEU A 10 8.74 22.44 26.39
CA LEU A 10 9.50 22.02 25.20
C LEU A 10 9.58 20.49 25.07
N PHE A 11 9.85 19.75 26.15
CA PHE A 11 9.82 18.28 26.11
C PHE A 11 8.41 17.70 25.89
N GLY A 12 7.37 18.36 26.40
CA GLY A 12 5.97 18.02 26.11
C GLY A 12 5.58 18.27 24.65
N ALA A 13 6.07 19.35 24.03
CA ALA A 13 5.80 19.66 22.63
C ALA A 13 6.53 18.70 21.65
N LEU A 14 7.75 18.26 21.98
CA LEU A 14 8.49 17.27 21.18
C LEU A 14 7.92 15.85 21.26
N SER A 15 7.16 15.51 22.30
CA SER A 15 6.50 14.20 22.42
C SER A 15 5.15 14.13 21.68
N VAL A 16 4.58 15.26 21.22
CA VAL A 16 3.37 15.29 20.38
C VAL A 16 3.70 15.09 18.90
N THR A 17 4.92 15.41 18.45
CA THR A 17 5.32 15.26 17.04
C THR A 17 5.55 13.81 16.61
N THR A 18 5.76 12.87 17.53
CA THR A 18 5.91 11.43 17.20
C THR A 18 4.57 10.75 16.89
N PHE A 19 3.43 11.37 17.17
CA PHE A 19 2.10 10.79 16.92
C PHE A 19 1.37 11.36 15.68
N ALA A 20 1.94 12.34 14.97
CA ALA A 20 1.31 12.94 13.79
C ALA A 20 1.18 11.98 12.59
N GLN A 21 1.90 10.86 12.63
CA GLN A 21 1.91 9.83 11.60
C GLN A 21 1.73 8.46 12.25
N ARG A 22 0.53 8.23 12.78
CA ARG A 22 0.10 6.86 13.10
C ARG A 22 0.33 5.99 11.86
N THR A 23 1.12 4.95 12.04
CA THR A 23 1.25 3.85 11.09
C THR A 23 -0.16 3.41 10.69
N GLY A 24 -0.44 3.42 9.40
CA GLY A 24 -1.62 2.71 8.90
C GLY A 24 -1.52 1.25 9.34
N LEU A 25 -2.66 0.59 9.51
CA LEU A 25 -2.73 -0.86 9.65
C LEU A 25 -2.44 -1.54 8.28
N ASP A 26 -1.52 -0.97 7.51
CA ASP A 26 -1.15 -1.45 6.18
C ASP A 26 -0.58 -2.85 6.30
N TRP A 27 -1.01 -3.74 5.40
CA TRP A 27 -0.41 -5.05 5.25
C TRP A 27 0.83 -4.92 4.37
N MET A 28 2.02 -4.82 4.97
CA MET A 28 3.21 -4.38 4.21
C MET A 28 3.89 -5.51 3.43
N THR A 29 3.72 -6.76 3.85
CA THR A 29 4.44 -7.91 3.30
C THR A 29 3.63 -9.17 3.57
N ASP A 30 4.07 -10.31 3.04
CA ASP A 30 3.53 -11.61 3.41
C ASP A 30 3.47 -11.77 4.94
N ASN A 31 2.29 -12.09 5.46
CA ASN A 31 1.99 -12.18 6.90
C ASN A 31 2.08 -10.85 7.67
N ALA A 32 1.74 -9.75 6.99
CA ALA A 32 1.51 -8.39 7.51
C ALA A 32 2.75 -7.57 7.88
N ASP A 33 3.64 -8.13 8.69
CA ASP A 33 4.74 -7.42 9.33
C ASP A 33 6.08 -8.19 9.25
N PRO A 34 7.23 -7.58 9.60
CA PRO A 34 8.53 -8.26 9.56
C PRO A 34 8.62 -9.52 10.43
N ALA A 35 7.83 -9.59 11.50
CA ALA A 35 7.73 -10.77 12.36
C ALA A 35 6.76 -11.83 11.82
N ARG A 36 6.10 -11.56 10.68
CA ARG A 36 5.15 -12.43 9.99
C ARG A 36 4.01 -12.88 10.91
N SER A 37 3.50 -11.98 11.74
CA SER A 37 2.50 -12.31 12.74
C SER A 37 1.14 -12.74 12.17
N SER A 38 0.86 -12.42 10.90
CA SER A 38 -0.41 -12.76 10.22
C SER A 38 -1.66 -12.25 10.95
N TRP A 39 -1.56 -11.13 11.68
CA TRP A 39 -2.61 -10.71 12.59
C TRP A 39 -2.92 -9.20 12.54
N ILE A 40 -4.19 -8.88 12.33
CA ILE A 40 -4.75 -7.55 12.59
C ILE A 40 -5.24 -7.51 14.04
N ARG A 41 -4.52 -6.77 14.89
CA ARG A 41 -4.76 -6.75 16.34
C ARG A 41 -6.04 -6.04 16.76
N SER A 42 -6.52 -5.11 15.94
CA SER A 42 -7.74 -4.35 16.18
C SER A 42 -8.40 -4.01 14.86
N ASP A 43 -9.61 -4.53 14.63
CA ASP A 43 -10.48 -4.15 13.52
C ASP A 43 -11.80 -3.60 14.10
N GLY A 44 -12.13 -2.36 13.75
CA GLY A 44 -13.34 -1.70 14.22
C GLY A 44 -14.60 -2.07 13.40
N LYS A 45 -14.43 -2.67 12.22
CA LYS A 45 -15.51 -3.02 11.28
C LYS A 45 -15.77 -4.52 11.24
N ILE A 46 -14.71 -5.34 11.20
CA ILE A 46 -14.79 -6.81 11.15
C ILE A 46 -14.45 -7.38 12.54
N ARG A 47 -15.45 -7.52 13.41
CA ARG A 47 -15.32 -8.10 14.75
C ARG A 47 -16.53 -8.94 15.12
N LYS A 48 -16.40 -9.79 16.15
CA LYS A 48 -17.40 -10.81 16.55
C LYS A 48 -18.81 -10.25 16.76
N ASP A 49 -18.91 -9.03 17.28
CA ASP A 49 -20.16 -8.34 17.58
C ASP A 49 -20.76 -7.57 16.39
N SER A 50 -19.98 -7.29 15.34
CA SER A 50 -20.44 -6.52 14.16
C SER A 50 -20.64 -7.36 12.90
N VAL A 51 -19.92 -8.49 12.77
CA VAL A 51 -19.97 -9.34 11.58
C VAL A 51 -21.18 -10.28 11.63
N ASN A 52 -22.06 -10.15 10.67
CA ASN A 52 -23.19 -11.04 10.42
C ASN A 52 -23.44 -11.16 8.90
N ALA A 53 -24.40 -12.00 8.51
CA ALA A 53 -24.72 -12.26 7.11
C ALA A 53 -25.17 -11.00 6.34
N ASP A 54 -25.74 -10.02 7.03
CA ASP A 54 -26.21 -8.77 6.41
C ASP A 54 -25.10 -7.72 6.30
N THR A 55 -24.06 -7.78 7.15
CA THR A 55 -22.95 -6.81 7.16
C THR A 55 -21.74 -7.28 6.34
N PHE A 56 -21.52 -8.59 6.22
CA PHE A 56 -20.39 -9.14 5.46
C PHE A 56 -20.83 -9.58 4.06
N LYS A 57 -20.54 -8.75 3.05
CA LYS A 57 -20.95 -8.99 1.66
C LYS A 57 -19.75 -9.10 0.74
N PHE A 58 -19.91 -9.94 -0.29
CA PHE A 58 -19.00 -9.94 -1.43
C PHE A 58 -19.15 -8.62 -2.21
N LEU A 59 -18.08 -7.85 -2.29
CA LEU A 59 -18.09 -6.54 -2.97
C LEU A 59 -17.81 -6.67 -4.46
N TRP A 60 -16.71 -7.32 -4.83
CA TRP A 60 -16.30 -7.47 -6.22
C TRP A 60 -15.29 -8.61 -6.39
N LYS A 61 -15.13 -9.05 -7.65
CA LYS A 61 -14.03 -9.91 -8.11
C LYS A 61 -13.48 -9.34 -9.40
N MET A 62 -12.19 -9.58 -9.62
CA MET A 62 -11.51 -9.26 -10.87
C MET A 62 -10.75 -10.48 -11.38
N LYS A 63 -10.76 -10.68 -12.70
CA LYS A 63 -9.85 -11.62 -13.35
C LYS A 63 -8.57 -10.88 -13.71
N VAL A 64 -7.44 -11.39 -13.25
CA VAL A 64 -6.10 -10.85 -13.54
C VAL A 64 -5.35 -11.79 -14.47
N LYS A 65 -4.36 -11.27 -15.19
CA LYS A 65 -3.51 -12.09 -16.05
C LYS A 65 -2.48 -12.82 -15.18
N ASN A 66 -2.69 -14.11 -14.97
CA ASN A 66 -1.71 -14.99 -14.35
C ASN A 66 -1.91 -16.41 -14.87
N ALA A 67 -0.82 -17.08 -15.24
CA ALA A 67 -0.82 -18.52 -15.49
C ALA A 67 -0.40 -19.25 -14.21
N PRO A 68 -1.25 -20.12 -13.62
CA PRO A 68 -0.85 -20.91 -12.46
C PRO A 68 0.41 -21.74 -12.76
N LYS A 69 1.35 -21.78 -11.82
CA LYS A 69 2.54 -22.64 -11.89
C LYS A 69 2.44 -23.71 -10.80
N GLN A 70 2.19 -24.95 -11.21
CA GLN A 70 1.89 -26.05 -10.30
C GLN A 70 0.72 -25.67 -9.37
N LEU A 71 0.90 -25.77 -8.05
CA LEU A 71 -0.09 -25.40 -7.04
C LEU A 71 -0.11 -23.89 -6.72
N ASN A 72 0.73 -23.09 -7.37
CA ASN A 72 0.86 -21.67 -7.11
C ASN A 72 0.05 -20.86 -8.13
N ASN A 73 -0.61 -19.81 -7.66
CA ASN A 73 -1.37 -18.88 -8.48
C ASN A 73 -1.10 -17.44 -8.02
N LEU A 74 -1.96 -16.85 -7.19
CA LEU A 74 -1.75 -15.53 -6.62
C LEU A 74 -1.24 -15.64 -5.19
N THR A 75 -0.30 -14.79 -4.80
CA THR A 75 0.18 -14.64 -3.43
C THR A 75 -0.63 -13.59 -2.66
N ALA A 76 -0.47 -13.57 -1.34
CA ALA A 76 -1.13 -12.58 -0.50
C ALA A 76 -0.67 -11.16 -0.90
N PRO A 77 -1.59 -10.18 -0.95
CA PRO A 77 -1.22 -8.84 -1.35
C PRO A 77 -0.50 -8.08 -0.25
N ALA A 78 0.44 -7.22 -0.62
CA ALA A 78 0.73 -6.05 0.19
C ALA A 78 -0.35 -4.99 -0.07
N ALA A 79 -0.83 -4.32 0.98
CA ALA A 79 -1.84 -3.29 0.92
C ALA A 79 -1.26 -1.92 1.29
N LEU A 80 -1.85 -0.87 0.71
CA LEU A 80 -1.60 0.53 1.01
C LEU A 80 -2.94 1.24 1.17
N ASP A 81 -3.33 1.55 2.39
CA ASP A 81 -4.64 2.14 2.69
C ASP A 81 -4.77 3.59 2.23
N ARG A 82 -3.65 4.32 2.07
CA ARG A 82 -3.74 5.73 1.68
C ARG A 82 -2.57 6.21 0.86
N LEU A 83 -2.71 6.11 -0.46
CA LEU A 83 -1.90 6.86 -1.40
C LEU A 83 -2.56 8.20 -1.73
N ILE A 84 -1.87 9.31 -1.45
CA ILE A 84 -2.28 10.66 -1.85
C ILE A 84 -1.51 11.01 -3.12
N GLY A 85 -2.21 11.21 -4.24
CA GLY A 85 -1.60 11.63 -5.49
C GLY A 85 -2.44 12.68 -6.23
N PHE A 86 -1.95 13.10 -7.40
CA PHE A 86 -2.65 14.07 -8.25
C PHE A 86 -4.02 13.56 -8.77
N LYS A 87 -4.24 12.25 -8.75
CA LYS A 87 -5.52 11.59 -9.09
C LYS A 87 -6.45 11.40 -7.89
N GLY A 88 -6.13 11.96 -6.73
CA GLY A 88 -6.90 11.81 -5.49
C GLY A 88 -6.35 10.73 -4.55
N PHE A 89 -7.21 10.29 -3.63
CA PHE A 89 -6.92 9.23 -2.67
C PHE A 89 -7.15 7.86 -3.32
N ARG A 90 -6.19 6.95 -3.16
CA ARG A 90 -6.30 5.56 -3.64
C ARG A 90 -5.90 4.60 -2.52
N MET A 91 -6.58 3.46 -2.47
CA MET A 91 -6.19 2.31 -1.64
C MET A 91 -5.68 1.24 -2.59
N LEU A 92 -4.41 0.84 -2.46
CA LEU A 92 -3.78 -0.06 -3.43
C LEU A 92 -3.52 -1.43 -2.83
N GLY A 93 -3.77 -2.49 -3.60
CA GLY A 93 -3.34 -3.85 -3.32
C GLY A 93 -2.36 -4.31 -4.39
N PHE A 94 -1.19 -4.80 -3.96
CA PHE A 94 -0.11 -5.29 -4.81
C PHE A 94 -0.04 -6.81 -4.72
N PHE A 95 -0.28 -7.49 -5.83
CA PHE A 95 -0.33 -8.94 -5.92
C PHE A 95 0.82 -9.45 -6.78
N ALA A 96 1.39 -10.59 -6.36
CA ALA A 96 2.33 -11.35 -7.16
C ALA A 96 1.62 -12.59 -7.72
N GLY A 97 1.71 -12.77 -9.03
CA GLY A 97 1.24 -13.96 -9.74
C GLY A 97 2.39 -14.91 -10.06
N SER A 98 2.13 -16.20 -9.92
CA SER A 98 3.09 -17.29 -10.13
C SER A 98 3.81 -17.25 -11.49
N ASP A 99 3.19 -16.68 -12.51
CA ASP A 99 3.82 -16.44 -13.82
C ASP A 99 4.53 -15.08 -13.87
N ASP A 100 5.26 -14.68 -12.84
CA ASP A 100 6.07 -13.45 -12.82
C ASP A 100 5.30 -12.16 -13.18
N ASN A 101 4.00 -12.14 -12.87
CA ASN A 101 3.14 -10.99 -13.09
C ASN A 101 2.93 -10.23 -11.78
N LEU A 102 3.26 -8.94 -11.79
CA LEU A 102 2.90 -8.02 -10.73
C LEU A 102 1.64 -7.25 -11.11
N ILE A 103 0.66 -7.29 -10.23
CA ILE A 103 -0.64 -6.66 -10.47
C ILE A 103 -0.92 -5.70 -9.33
N THR A 104 -1.32 -4.48 -9.67
CA THR A 104 -1.82 -3.51 -8.70
C THR A 104 -3.24 -3.13 -9.01
N ILE A 105 -4.08 -3.20 -7.99
CA ILE A 105 -5.49 -2.82 -8.07
C ILE A 105 -5.78 -1.73 -7.05
N ASP A 106 -6.77 -0.89 -7.37
CA ASP A 106 -7.43 -0.06 -6.38
C ASP A 106 -8.47 -0.94 -5.66
N THR A 107 -8.26 -1.18 -4.37
CA THR A 107 -9.08 -2.09 -3.56
C THR A 107 -10.43 -1.50 -3.18
N ASP A 108 -10.56 -0.18 -3.24
CA ASP A 108 -11.81 0.52 -2.94
C ASP A 108 -12.72 0.54 -4.19
N LEU A 109 -12.12 0.77 -5.36
CA LEU A 109 -12.82 0.84 -6.64
C LEU A 109 -12.96 -0.50 -7.36
N GLY A 110 -12.19 -1.51 -6.97
CA GLY A 110 -12.18 -2.81 -7.65
C GLY A 110 -11.70 -2.72 -9.11
N ARG A 111 -10.73 -1.85 -9.40
CA ARG A 111 -10.17 -1.64 -10.75
C ARG A 111 -8.66 -1.89 -10.78
N MET A 112 -8.13 -2.30 -11.93
CA MET A 112 -6.68 -2.43 -12.12
C MET A 112 -6.06 -1.03 -12.29
N GLU A 113 -4.97 -0.77 -11.57
CA GLU A 113 -4.21 0.47 -11.68
C GLU A 113 -3.01 0.29 -12.62
N TRP A 114 -2.29 -0.82 -12.49
CA TRP A 114 -1.25 -1.23 -13.42
C TRP A 114 -0.96 -2.72 -13.31
N GLU A 115 -0.35 -3.27 -14.36
CA GLU A 115 0.12 -4.63 -14.45
C GLU A 115 1.52 -4.64 -15.08
N LYS A 116 2.39 -5.51 -14.60
CA LYS A 116 3.76 -5.66 -15.10
C LYS A 116 4.14 -7.13 -15.15
N LYS A 117 4.41 -7.63 -16.35
CA LYS A 117 5.16 -8.87 -16.54
C LYS A 117 6.64 -8.57 -16.26
N LEU A 118 7.22 -9.25 -15.27
CA LEU A 118 8.65 -9.14 -14.99
C LEU A 118 9.45 -9.81 -16.10
N LYS A 119 10.57 -9.19 -16.44
CA LYS A 119 11.53 -9.77 -17.37
C LYS A 119 12.41 -10.72 -16.58
N VAL A 120 12.21 -12.01 -16.78
CA VAL A 120 12.96 -13.07 -16.09
C VAL A 120 13.83 -13.83 -17.08
N ALA A 121 14.99 -14.29 -16.62
CA ALA A 121 15.80 -15.21 -17.40
C ALA A 121 15.05 -16.54 -17.58
N PRO A 122 15.08 -17.15 -18.78
CA PRO A 122 14.46 -18.46 -18.98
C PRO A 122 15.17 -19.50 -18.12
N SER A 123 14.39 -20.24 -17.32
CA SER A 123 14.91 -21.38 -16.56
C SER A 123 15.02 -22.61 -17.45
N THR A 124 16.16 -23.30 -17.39
CA THR A 124 16.37 -24.60 -18.02
C THR A 124 16.03 -25.77 -17.10
N ALA A 125 15.76 -25.50 -15.82
CA ALA A 125 15.39 -26.52 -14.86
C ALA A 125 13.91 -26.91 -15.00
N LEU A 126 13.63 -28.21 -14.92
CA LEU A 126 12.26 -28.72 -14.91
C LEU A 126 11.53 -28.27 -13.62
N SER A 127 10.29 -27.79 -13.77
CA SER A 127 9.43 -27.47 -12.64
C SER A 127 8.99 -28.75 -11.92
N THR A 128 8.98 -28.72 -10.58
CA THR A 128 8.45 -29.78 -9.72
C THR A 128 7.39 -29.21 -8.78
N LEU A 129 6.67 -30.07 -8.05
CA LEU A 129 5.69 -29.61 -7.04
C LEU A 129 6.33 -28.74 -5.95
N ALA A 130 7.57 -29.05 -5.55
CA ALA A 130 8.30 -28.29 -4.53
C ALA A 130 8.93 -27.00 -5.11
N CYS A 131 9.36 -27.05 -6.38
CA CYS A 131 9.98 -25.93 -7.09
C CYS A 131 9.19 -25.64 -8.37
N PRO A 132 8.14 -24.81 -8.30
CA PRO A 132 7.15 -24.67 -9.36
C PRO A 132 7.67 -23.98 -10.63
N GLY A 133 8.88 -23.41 -10.62
CA GLY A 133 9.42 -22.65 -11.75
C GLY A 133 8.66 -21.34 -11.99
N GLY A 134 8.18 -20.73 -10.92
CA GLY A 134 7.39 -19.50 -10.92
C GLY A 134 7.60 -18.73 -9.63
N MET A 135 7.11 -17.50 -9.58
CA MET A 135 7.18 -16.67 -8.39
C MET A 135 6.37 -17.31 -7.24
N THR A 136 7.01 -17.47 -6.07
CA THR A 136 6.41 -18.09 -4.87
C THR A 136 6.28 -17.14 -3.70
N THR A 137 6.74 -15.90 -3.84
CA THR A 137 6.71 -14.87 -2.79
C THR A 137 5.74 -13.75 -3.13
N GLY A 138 5.17 -13.12 -2.11
CA GLY A 138 4.37 -11.91 -2.25
C GLY A 138 5.16 -10.67 -2.62
N VAL A 139 4.43 -9.59 -2.85
CA VAL A 139 5.01 -8.24 -2.97
C VAL A 139 5.26 -7.71 -1.55
N ALA A 140 6.41 -7.07 -1.35
CA ALA A 140 6.75 -6.42 -0.09
C ALA A 140 6.89 -4.90 -0.27
N ARG A 141 6.49 -4.18 0.77
CA ARG A 141 6.71 -2.75 0.95
C ARG A 141 7.65 -2.55 2.14
N PRO A 142 8.43 -1.46 2.19
CA PRO A 142 9.23 -1.14 3.37
C PRO A 142 8.35 -1.12 4.63
N ALA A 143 8.57 -2.10 5.49
CA ALA A 143 7.88 -2.26 6.75
C ALA A 143 8.73 -1.68 7.89
N LEU A 144 8.09 -1.04 8.85
CA LEU A 144 8.77 -0.63 10.08
C LEU A 144 9.03 -1.85 10.96
N PHE A 145 10.21 -1.88 11.60
CA PHE A 145 10.54 -2.89 12.62
C PHE A 145 9.72 -2.72 13.91
N THR A 146 9.17 -1.53 14.15
CA THR A 146 8.32 -1.25 15.30
C THR A 146 6.89 -1.69 15.04
N ILE A 147 6.47 -2.76 15.73
CA ILE A 147 5.07 -3.16 15.79
C ILE A 147 4.35 -2.19 16.75
N PRO A 148 3.45 -1.30 16.26
CA PRO A 148 2.73 -0.42 17.14
C PRO A 148 1.82 -1.25 18.07
N PRO A 149 1.73 -0.93 19.38
CA PRO A 149 0.80 -1.59 20.25
C PRO A 149 -0.64 -1.38 19.75
N ALA A 150 -1.49 -2.39 19.91
CA ALA A 150 -2.91 -2.26 19.63
C ALA A 150 -3.48 -1.08 20.46
N PRO A 151 -4.28 -0.18 19.88
CA PRO A 151 -4.95 0.83 20.69
C PRO A 151 -5.91 0.17 21.67
N THR A 152 -5.51 0.15 22.93
CA THR A 152 -6.25 -0.49 24.04
C THR A 152 -7.24 0.45 24.71
N THR A 153 -7.40 1.69 24.22
CA THR A 153 -8.25 2.70 24.87
C THR A 153 -9.14 3.43 23.88
N ASP A 154 -10.44 3.46 24.18
CA ASP A 154 -11.47 4.28 23.54
C ASP A 154 -11.24 5.81 23.70
N VAL A 155 -10.19 6.19 24.44
CA VAL A 155 -9.86 7.56 24.84
C VAL A 155 -9.12 8.33 23.74
N PHE A 156 -8.47 7.65 22.78
CA PHE A 156 -7.81 8.30 21.63
C PHE A 156 -8.71 8.42 20.39
N ARG A 157 -9.90 9.01 20.59
CA ARG A 157 -10.83 9.39 19.51
C ARG A 157 -10.31 10.53 18.61
N THR A 158 -9.14 11.09 18.92
CA THR A 158 -8.47 12.16 18.14
C THR A 158 -7.32 11.61 17.28
N GLY A 159 -7.50 10.46 16.65
CA GLY A 159 -6.89 10.29 15.32
C GLY A 159 -7.46 11.37 14.40
N ARG A 160 -6.75 11.77 13.33
CA ARG A 160 -7.38 12.60 12.29
C ARG A 160 -8.77 12.01 12.00
N ASN A 161 -9.83 12.79 12.24
CA ASN A 161 -11.26 12.43 12.28
C ASN A 161 -11.83 11.84 10.98
N THR A 162 -10.97 11.36 10.11
CA THR A 162 -11.28 10.58 8.93
C THR A 162 -10.52 9.26 9.05
N PRO A 163 -11.06 8.26 9.77
CA PRO A 163 -10.90 6.89 9.29
C PRO A 163 -11.18 6.94 7.79
N GLY A 164 -10.40 6.26 6.95
CA GLY A 164 -10.82 6.05 5.58
C GLY A 164 -12.22 5.46 5.63
N LYS A 165 -13.24 6.28 5.39
CA LYS A 165 -14.62 5.81 5.27
C LYS A 165 -14.68 5.19 3.88
N SER A 166 -14.15 3.99 3.75
CA SER A 166 -14.57 3.11 2.67
C SER A 166 -16.03 2.79 2.94
N ASP A 167 -16.86 3.37 2.10
CA ASP A 167 -18.26 3.05 1.90
C ASP A 167 -18.43 3.13 0.39
N VAL A 168 -19.28 2.28 -0.16
CA VAL A 168 -19.39 2.07 -1.60
C VAL A 168 -20.58 2.87 -2.10
N GLY A 169 -20.36 3.68 -3.14
CA GLY A 169 -21.44 4.22 -3.95
C GLY A 169 -22.20 3.09 -4.64
N LYS A 170 -23.17 3.44 -5.49
CA LYS A 170 -23.87 2.41 -6.29
C LYS A 170 -22.86 1.61 -7.13
N PRO A 171 -23.22 0.40 -7.62
CA PRO A 171 -22.34 -0.37 -8.49
C PRO A 171 -21.72 0.48 -9.60
N GLY A 172 -20.38 0.56 -9.64
CA GLY A 172 -19.63 1.37 -10.60
C GLY A 172 -19.26 2.79 -10.17
N GLU A 173 -19.76 3.30 -9.04
CA GLU A 173 -19.49 4.68 -8.56
C GLU A 173 -18.25 4.78 -7.66
N GLY A 174 -17.75 3.66 -7.13
CA GLY A 174 -16.55 3.65 -6.30
C GLY A 174 -16.77 4.14 -4.87
N ALA A 175 -15.73 4.66 -4.23
CA ALA A 175 -15.78 5.14 -2.85
C ALA A 175 -16.72 6.36 -2.70
N VAL A 176 -17.61 6.35 -1.70
CA VAL A 176 -18.50 7.51 -1.42
C VAL A 176 -17.73 8.78 -1.05
N THR A 177 -16.46 8.65 -0.67
CA THR A 177 -15.59 9.80 -0.38
C THR A 177 -15.26 10.61 -1.64
N LEU A 178 -15.35 10.03 -2.83
CA LEU A 178 -15.15 10.73 -4.10
C LEU A 178 -16.22 11.80 -4.34
N ALA A 179 -17.46 11.59 -3.90
CA ALA A 179 -18.53 12.59 -4.01
C ALA A 179 -18.27 13.85 -3.16
N ASN A 180 -17.44 13.73 -2.11
CA ASN A 180 -17.07 14.84 -1.23
C ASN A 180 -15.80 15.57 -1.70
N VAL A 181 -15.12 15.06 -2.73
CA VAL A 181 -13.98 15.75 -3.34
C VAL A 181 -14.55 16.91 -4.14
N ARG A 182 -14.36 18.14 -3.66
CA ARG A 182 -14.72 19.34 -4.41
C ARG A 182 -14.09 19.25 -5.81
N PRO A 183 -14.86 19.46 -6.89
CA PRO A 183 -14.28 19.57 -8.23
C PRO A 183 -13.18 20.61 -8.17
N ASN A 184 -11.98 20.24 -8.59
CA ASN A 184 -10.93 21.23 -8.77
C ASN A 184 -11.46 22.23 -9.81
N PRO A 185 -11.58 23.53 -9.50
CA PRO A 185 -12.09 24.49 -10.47
C PRO A 185 -11.22 24.39 -11.73
N PRO A 186 -11.83 24.45 -12.93
CA PRO A 186 -11.09 24.39 -14.17
C PRO A 186 -9.96 25.42 -14.11
N ARG A 187 -8.72 24.94 -14.21
CA ARG A 187 -7.57 25.83 -14.33
C ARG A 187 -7.84 26.68 -15.59
N PRO A 188 -7.76 28.01 -15.52
CA PRO A 188 -7.83 28.85 -16.71
C PRO A 188 -6.85 28.30 -17.76
N PRO A 189 -7.18 28.33 -19.07
CA PRO A 189 -6.29 27.89 -20.13
C PRO A 189 -5.08 28.82 -20.18
N GLY A 190 -4.12 28.57 -19.28
CA GLY A 190 -2.77 29.07 -19.38
C GLY A 190 -1.98 28.16 -20.29
N PRO A 191 -0.87 28.66 -20.87
CA PRO A 191 0.03 27.82 -21.64
C PRO A 191 0.38 26.56 -20.81
N PRO A 192 0.45 25.38 -21.46
CA PRO A 192 0.87 24.18 -20.76
C PRO A 192 2.17 24.51 -20.03
N PRO A 193 2.28 24.20 -18.72
CA PRO A 193 3.56 24.36 -18.05
C PRO A 193 4.59 23.61 -18.91
N PRO A 194 5.78 24.17 -19.14
CA PRO A 194 6.81 23.46 -19.87
C PRO A 194 6.90 22.07 -19.27
N VAL A 195 6.80 21.04 -20.12
CA VAL A 195 7.07 19.66 -19.72
C VAL A 195 8.55 19.66 -19.40
N ILE A 196 8.90 20.04 -18.18
CA ILE A 196 10.20 19.77 -17.64
C ILE A 196 10.17 18.25 -17.52
N GLN A 197 10.80 17.56 -18.48
CA GLN A 197 11.31 16.22 -18.24
C GLN A 197 12.32 16.36 -17.10
N THR A 198 11.83 16.53 -15.88
CA THR A 198 12.66 16.30 -14.72
C THR A 198 12.88 14.80 -14.77
N ASN A 199 14.04 14.39 -15.29
CA ASN A 199 14.63 13.12 -14.90
C ASN A 199 14.42 13.07 -13.39
N ALA A 200 13.58 12.14 -12.92
CA ALA A 200 13.24 12.04 -11.52
C ALA A 200 14.57 12.02 -10.78
N ARG A 201 14.89 13.12 -10.09
CA ARG A 201 16.20 13.25 -9.47
C ARG A 201 16.17 12.22 -8.35
N VAL A 202 16.79 11.06 -8.60
CA VAL A 202 16.87 9.98 -7.62
C VAL A 202 17.63 10.57 -6.44
N ASN A 203 16.89 10.90 -5.38
CA ASN A 203 17.49 11.41 -4.17
C ASN A 203 18.08 10.20 -3.44
N THR A 204 19.30 9.81 -3.82
CA THR A 204 20.04 8.67 -3.25
C THR A 204 20.32 8.83 -1.76
N ALA A 205 20.19 10.05 -1.23
CA ALA A 205 20.34 10.36 0.19
C ALA A 205 19.19 9.82 1.06
N ASN A 206 18.07 9.39 0.47
CA ASN A 206 16.89 9.01 1.24
C ASN A 206 16.54 7.53 1.08
N PRO A 207 16.36 6.80 2.20
CA PRO A 207 16.03 5.39 2.15
C PRO A 207 14.68 5.18 1.44
N PRO A 208 14.55 4.10 0.64
CA PRO A 208 13.27 3.69 0.08
C PRO A 208 12.22 3.47 1.18
N GLY A 209 10.98 3.88 0.92
CA GLY A 209 9.87 3.71 1.86
C GLY A 209 9.09 4.98 2.15
N GLY A 210 9.61 6.14 1.74
CA GLY A 210 8.85 7.40 1.64
C GLY A 210 8.15 7.86 2.94
N GLN A 211 8.47 7.25 4.07
CA GLN A 211 7.71 7.42 5.31
C GLN A 211 7.93 8.80 5.94
N LEU A 212 9.06 9.44 5.61
CA LEU A 212 9.42 10.80 6.02
C LEU A 212 9.62 11.76 4.84
N GLY A 213 8.98 11.46 3.69
CA GLY A 213 8.82 12.45 2.60
C GLY A 213 10.03 12.69 1.71
N ALA A 214 11.04 11.82 1.71
CA ALA A 214 12.29 12.13 1.01
C ALA A 214 12.81 11.01 0.06
N GLY A 215 12.35 9.77 0.19
CA GLY A 215 12.79 8.64 -0.64
C GLY A 215 11.72 8.14 -1.63
N PRO A 216 12.10 7.37 -2.66
CA PRO A 216 11.15 6.81 -3.62
C PRO A 216 10.19 5.84 -2.91
N PHE A 217 8.93 5.91 -3.30
CA PHE A 217 7.88 5.00 -2.86
C PHE A 217 7.91 3.73 -3.71
N LEU A 218 8.48 2.66 -3.16
CA LEU A 218 8.76 1.43 -3.89
C LEU A 218 7.95 0.24 -3.36
N VAL A 219 7.72 -0.72 -4.26
CA VAL A 219 7.38 -2.10 -3.96
C VAL A 219 8.53 -3.00 -4.39
N TYR A 220 8.66 -4.14 -3.73
CA TYR A 220 9.69 -5.14 -3.97
C TYR A 220 9.05 -6.48 -4.29
N ALA A 221 9.59 -7.17 -5.29
CA ALA A 221 9.18 -8.51 -5.64
C ALA A 221 10.40 -9.36 -5.99
N LEU A 222 10.39 -10.63 -5.61
CA LEU A 222 11.40 -11.60 -6.01
C LEU A 222 10.83 -12.43 -7.15
N ALA A 223 11.42 -12.33 -8.34
CA ALA A 223 10.94 -13.06 -9.51
C ALA A 223 11.37 -14.54 -9.49
N SER A 224 10.82 -15.34 -10.41
CA SER A 224 11.08 -16.78 -10.50
C SER A 224 12.54 -17.16 -10.79
N ASP A 225 13.33 -16.25 -11.36
CA ASP A 225 14.76 -16.40 -11.59
C ASP A 225 15.62 -16.01 -10.37
N GLY A 226 14.98 -15.63 -9.25
CA GLY A 226 15.64 -15.23 -8.02
C GLY A 226 16.12 -13.78 -8.02
N MET A 227 15.77 -12.98 -9.02
CA MET A 227 16.14 -11.57 -9.08
C MET A 227 15.16 -10.70 -8.30
N LEU A 228 15.71 -9.75 -7.52
CA LEU A 228 14.91 -8.75 -6.80
C LEU A 228 14.57 -7.60 -7.75
N HIS A 229 13.28 -7.35 -7.95
CA HIS A 229 12.77 -6.19 -8.67
C HIS A 229 12.30 -5.14 -7.67
N SER A 230 12.71 -3.90 -7.91
CA SER A 230 12.18 -2.73 -7.19
C SER A 230 11.41 -1.86 -8.18
N LEU A 231 10.15 -1.56 -7.86
CA LEU A 231 9.27 -0.83 -8.76
C LEU A 231 8.61 0.34 -8.04
N HIS A 232 8.35 1.41 -8.77
CA HIS A 232 7.55 2.52 -8.28
C HIS A 232 6.11 2.07 -8.02
N LEU A 233 5.63 2.25 -6.78
CA LEU A 233 4.31 1.75 -6.39
C LEU A 233 3.15 2.40 -7.17
N SER A 234 3.35 3.60 -7.72
CA SER A 234 2.29 4.37 -8.37
C SER A 234 2.02 3.95 -9.82
N ASN A 235 2.97 3.31 -10.50
CA ASN A 235 2.90 3.01 -11.92
C ASN A 235 3.61 1.70 -12.35
N GLY A 236 4.28 0.99 -11.45
CA GLY A 236 4.98 -0.26 -11.77
C GLY A 236 6.20 -0.08 -12.68
N ALA A 237 6.75 1.14 -12.80
CA ALA A 237 8.00 1.36 -13.51
C ALA A 237 9.18 0.84 -12.66
N ASP A 238 10.14 0.19 -13.31
CA ASP A 238 11.35 -0.30 -12.65
C ASP A 238 12.14 0.88 -12.08
N TYR A 239 12.53 0.79 -10.81
CA TYR A 239 13.33 1.82 -10.14
C TYR A 239 14.82 1.65 -10.44
N GLN A 240 15.28 0.39 -10.51
CA GLN A 240 16.61 0.01 -10.97
C GLN A 240 16.45 -0.92 -12.18
N PRO A 241 17.22 -0.71 -13.27
CA PRO A 241 17.17 -1.54 -14.46
C PRO A 241 17.72 -2.95 -14.21
#